data_AF-A0AAD1HYJ5-F1
#
_entry.id   AF-A0AAD1HYJ5-F1
#
_cell.length_a   1.000
_cell.length_b   1.000
_cell.length_c   1.000
_cell.angle_alpha   90.00
_cell.angle_beta   90.00
_cell.angle_gamma   90.00
#
_symmetry.space_group_name_H-M   'P 1'
#
loop_
_entity.id
_entity.type
_entity.pdbx_description
1 polymer ?
#
loop_
_entity_poly.entity_id
_entity_poly.type
_entity_poly.pdbx_seq_one_letter_code
_entity_poly.pdbx_strand_id
1 'polypeptide(L)'
;MSSSTIILIVVVAIVAVLVLIAVAFIARNKRTERRRSQAEEIRDKAAEQAHEVGQREAHAEEIAAKSRAMRAESEALAAQAASLEHQAHQHRSEAATARSELDSEYERADKLDPGAPTSDTPPAR
;
A
#
# COMPACT_ATOMS: atom_id res chain seq x y z
N MET A 1 -5.08 -72.39 52.99
CA MET A 1 -4.53 -71.03 52.80
C MET A 1 -4.40 -70.41 54.18
N SER A 2 -3.19 -70.22 54.68
CA SER A 2 -2.94 -69.77 56.06
C SER A 2 -3.23 -68.27 56.21
N SER A 3 -3.81 -67.85 57.33
CA SER A 3 -4.20 -66.44 57.59
C SER A 3 -3.04 -65.45 57.37
N SER A 4 -1.79 -65.87 57.66
CA SER A 4 -0.58 -65.07 57.42
C SER A 4 -0.35 -64.75 55.94
N THR A 5 -0.67 -65.68 55.03
CA THR A 5 -0.55 -65.46 53.58
C THR A 5 -1.59 -64.44 53.10
N ILE A 6 -2.81 -64.50 53.64
CA ILE A 6 -3.88 -63.56 53.32
C ILE A 6 -3.49 -62.14 53.79
N ILE A 7 -2.97 -62.00 55.02
CA ILE A 7 -2.51 -60.71 55.56
C ILE A 7 -1.39 -60.12 54.69
N LEU A 8 -0.41 -60.94 54.28
CA LEU A 8 0.69 -60.47 53.44
C LEU A 8 0.20 -59.98 52.06
N ILE A 9 -0.73 -60.70 51.43
CA ILE A 9 -1.31 -60.30 50.14
C ILE A 9 -2.06 -58.97 50.28
N VAL A 10 -2.83 -58.79 51.36
CA VAL A 10 -3.56 -57.54 51.61
C VAL A 10 -2.60 -56.36 51.82
N VAL A 11 -1.52 -56.54 52.58
CA VAL A 11 -0.52 -55.49 52.79
C VAL A 11 0.17 -55.12 51.48
N VAL A 12 0.57 -56.11 50.67
CA VAL A 12 1.20 -55.87 49.35
C VAL A 12 0.24 -55.15 48.41
N ALA A 13 -1.05 -55.52 48.41
CA ALA A 13 -2.06 -54.85 47.60
C ALA A 13 -2.25 -53.38 48.01
N ILE A 14 -2.29 -53.08 49.31
CA ILE A 14 -2.40 -51.69 49.81
C ILE A 14 -1.18 -50.88 49.40
N VAL A 15 0.04 -51.43 49.56
CA VAL A 15 1.27 -50.75 49.14
C VAL A 15 1.28 -50.50 47.63
N ALA A 16 0.87 -51.47 46.83
CA ALA A 16 0.76 -51.31 45.38
C ALA A 16 -0.23 -50.19 45.00
N VAL A 17 -1.38 -50.12 45.66
CA VAL A 17 -2.38 -49.06 45.44
C VAL A 17 -1.81 -47.68 45.81
N LEU A 18 -1.09 -47.56 46.94
CA LEU A 18 -0.45 -46.31 47.35
C LEU A 18 0.60 -45.83 46.36
N VAL A 19 1.42 -46.75 45.83
CA VAL A 19 2.42 -46.45 44.79
C VAL A 19 1.75 -45.96 43.52
N LEU A 20 0.67 -46.60 43.08
CA LEU A 20 -0.08 -46.19 41.88
C LEU A 20 -0.67 -44.78 42.03
N ILE A 21 -1.21 -44.45 43.21
CA ILE A 21 -1.74 -43.11 43.51
C ILE A 21 -0.62 -42.06 43.48
N ALA A 22 0.54 -42.35 44.07
CA ALA A 22 1.68 -41.44 44.08
C ALA A 22 2.20 -41.15 42.65
N VAL A 23 2.33 -42.18 41.81
CA VAL A 23 2.77 -42.03 40.42
C VAL A 23 1.76 -41.20 39.61
N ALA A 24 0.45 -41.43 39.82
CA ALA A 24 -0.59 -40.67 39.14
C ALA A 24 -0.56 -39.17 39.49
N PHE A 25 -0.27 -38.82 40.75
CA PHE A 25 -0.14 -37.43 41.20
C PHE A 25 1.05 -36.72 40.56
N ILE A 26 2.22 -37.36 40.53
CA ILE A 26 3.44 -36.80 39.92
C ILE A 26 3.26 -36.60 38.42
N ALA A 27 2.65 -37.57 37.73
CA ALA A 27 2.36 -37.47 36.30
C ALA A 27 1.37 -36.35 35.98
N ARG A 28 0.39 -36.12 36.85
CA ARG A 28 -0.56 -35.00 36.72
C ARG A 28 0.13 -33.65 36.91
N ASN A 29 0.93 -33.48 37.97
CA ASN A 29 1.58 -32.20 38.26
C ASN A 29 2.56 -31.77 37.13
N LYS A 30 3.34 -32.72 36.63
CA LYS A 30 4.32 -32.49 35.55
C LYS A 30 3.67 -32.13 34.20
N ARG A 31 2.43 -32.57 33.95
CA ARG A 31 1.66 -32.17 32.76
C ARG A 31 1.12 -30.74 32.87
N THR A 32 0.75 -30.30 34.07
CA THR A 32 0.23 -28.95 34.30
C THR A 32 1.33 -27.89 34.19
N GLU A 33 2.52 -28.15 34.75
CA GLU A 33 3.68 -27.27 34.62
C GLU A 33 4.14 -27.11 33.17
N ARG A 34 4.22 -28.23 32.43
CA ARG A 34 4.59 -28.20 31.00
C ARG A 34 3.59 -27.44 30.12
N ARG A 35 2.30 -27.44 30.48
CA ARG A 35 1.27 -26.66 29.76
C ARG A 35 1.38 -25.18 30.06
N ARG A 36 1.78 -24.81 31.28
CA ARG A 36 1.96 -23.42 31.69
C ARG A 36 3.19 -22.80 31.01
N SER A 37 4.32 -23.53 30.99
CA SER A 37 5.54 -23.07 30.31
C SER A 37 5.35 -22.91 28.80
N GLN A 38 4.64 -23.84 28.15
CA GLN A 38 4.33 -23.74 26.72
C GLN A 38 3.41 -22.55 26.41
N ALA A 39 2.48 -22.23 27.32
CA ALA A 39 1.60 -21.07 27.14
C ALA A 39 2.36 -19.74 27.29
N GLU A 40 3.33 -19.65 28.20
CA GLU A 40 4.21 -18.48 28.33
C GLU A 40 5.12 -18.34 27.11
N GLU A 41 5.74 -19.43 26.65
CA GLU A 41 6.60 -19.41 25.46
C GLU A 41 5.84 -18.99 24.19
N ILE A 42 4.58 -19.39 24.04
CA ILE A 42 3.72 -18.95 22.93
C ILE A 42 3.36 -17.47 23.06
N ARG A 43 3.12 -16.97 24.29
CA ARG A 43 2.83 -15.54 24.51
C ARG A 43 4.04 -14.66 24.23
N ASP A 44 5.23 -15.08 24.65
CA ASP A 44 6.47 -14.35 24.39
C ASP A 44 6.77 -14.31 22.89
N LYS A 45 6.66 -15.45 22.20
CA LYS A 45 6.80 -15.53 20.74
C LYS A 45 5.76 -14.71 19.98
N ALA A 46 4.54 -14.62 20.50
CA ALA A 46 3.48 -13.79 19.91
C ALA A 46 3.74 -12.29 20.14
N ALA A 47 4.28 -11.90 21.30
CA ALA A 47 4.62 -10.52 21.60
C ALA A 47 5.78 -10.02 20.72
N GLU A 48 6.79 -10.86 20.49
CA GLU A 48 7.90 -10.56 19.58
C GLU A 48 7.41 -10.39 18.13
N GLN A 49 6.57 -11.30 17.65
CA GLN A 49 5.96 -11.19 16.32
C GLN A 49 5.04 -9.98 16.19
N ALA A 50 4.28 -9.64 17.22
CA ALA A 50 3.43 -8.45 17.23
C ALA A 50 4.26 -7.16 17.13
N HIS A 51 5.44 -7.12 17.75
CA HIS A 51 6.35 -5.97 17.62
C HIS A 51 6.92 -5.84 16.20
N GLU A 52 7.28 -6.96 15.56
CA GLU A 52 7.74 -6.94 14.16
C GLU A 52 6.63 -6.53 13.18
N VAL A 53 5.41 -7.04 13.38
CA VAL A 53 4.24 -6.66 12.57
C VAL A 53 3.90 -5.18 12.76
N GLY A 54 3.89 -4.69 14.00
CA GLY A 54 3.63 -3.27 14.29
C GLY A 54 4.65 -2.32 13.65
N GLN A 55 5.94 -2.70 13.61
CA GLN A 55 6.95 -1.91 12.89
C GLN A 55 6.70 -1.88 11.37
N ARG A 56 6.30 -3.01 10.78
CA ARG A 56 5.96 -3.09 9.36
C ARG A 56 4.70 -2.29 9.03
N GLU A 57 3.69 -2.33 9.90
CA GLU A 57 2.47 -1.54 9.77
C GLU A 57 2.76 -0.04 9.85
N ALA A 58 3.57 0.40 10.81
CA ALA A 58 3.98 1.80 10.94
C ALA A 58 4.74 2.28 9.68
N HIS A 59 5.63 1.46 9.13
CA HIS A 59 6.34 1.80 7.90
C HIS A 59 5.40 1.84 6.68
N ALA A 60 4.42 0.94 6.60
CA ALA A 60 3.41 0.95 5.56
C ALA A 60 2.51 2.20 5.64
N GLU A 61 2.12 2.62 6.85
CA GLU A 61 1.37 3.86 7.07
C GLU A 61 2.18 5.10 6.68
N GLU A 62 3.47 5.14 7.01
CA GLU A 62 4.38 6.21 6.61
C GLU A 62 4.46 6.32 5.07
N ILE A 63 4.64 5.19 4.38
CA ILE A 63 4.65 5.14 2.91
C ILE A 63 3.31 5.60 2.34
N ALA A 64 2.19 5.16 2.93
CA ALA A 64 0.85 5.53 2.46
C ALA A 64 0.57 7.04 2.68
N ALA A 65 1.07 7.62 3.77
CA ALA A 65 0.99 9.06 4.03
C ALA A 65 1.88 9.84 3.04
N LYS A 66 3.12 9.41 2.85
CA LYS A 66 4.07 10.02 1.90
C LYS A 66 3.55 9.97 0.47
N SER A 67 2.95 8.86 0.06
CA SER A 67 2.33 8.73 -1.26
C SER A 67 1.19 9.72 -1.47
N ARG A 68 0.34 9.93 -0.44
CA ARG A 68 -0.73 10.94 -0.50
C ARG A 68 -0.18 12.36 -0.63
N ALA A 69 0.89 12.69 0.11
CA ALA A 69 1.55 13.99 -0.02
C ALA A 69 2.13 14.22 -1.42
N MET A 70 2.89 13.25 -1.95
CA MET A 70 3.47 13.33 -3.30
C MET A 70 2.40 13.44 -4.40
N ARG A 71 1.26 12.76 -4.25
CA ARG A 71 0.14 12.87 -5.20
C ARG A 71 -0.44 14.29 -5.21
N ALA A 72 -0.67 14.88 -4.04
CA ALA A 72 -1.18 16.25 -3.93
C ALA A 72 -0.22 17.27 -4.57
N GLU A 73 1.09 17.13 -4.34
CA GLU A 73 2.11 17.97 -4.98
C GLU A 73 2.13 17.80 -6.50
N SER A 74 2.01 16.56 -6.98
CA SER A 74 1.98 16.27 -8.42
C SER A 74 0.74 16.83 -9.10
N GLU A 75 -0.42 16.76 -8.45
CA GLU A 75 -1.67 17.35 -8.94
C GLU A 75 -1.57 18.88 -9.01
N ALA A 76 -0.97 19.52 -8.00
CA ALA A 76 -0.72 20.96 -8.03
C ALA A 76 0.25 21.36 -9.14
N LEU A 77 1.28 20.56 -9.41
CA LEU A 77 2.19 20.78 -10.53
C LEU A 77 1.50 20.59 -11.88
N ALA A 78 0.67 19.56 -12.01
CA ALA A 78 -0.12 19.30 -13.23
C ALA A 78 -1.09 20.44 -13.53
N ALA A 79 -1.74 21.01 -12.51
CA ALA A 79 -2.61 22.18 -12.67
C ALA A 79 -1.84 23.43 -13.16
N GLN A 80 -0.62 23.65 -12.64
CA GLN A 80 0.25 24.74 -13.11
C GLN A 80 0.69 24.52 -14.56
N ALA A 81 1.06 23.30 -14.93
CA ALA A 81 1.42 22.96 -16.30
C ALA A 81 0.25 23.17 -17.26
N ALA A 82 -0.96 22.71 -16.90
CA ALA A 82 -2.17 22.93 -17.67
C ALA A 82 -2.48 24.43 -17.85
N SER A 83 -2.24 25.24 -16.81
CA SER A 83 -2.44 26.70 -16.87
C SER A 83 -1.45 27.38 -17.82
N LEU A 84 -0.19 26.94 -17.85
CA LEU A 84 0.82 27.43 -18.80
C LEU A 84 0.50 27.00 -20.23
N GLU A 85 0.06 25.76 -20.42
CA GLU A 85 -0.36 25.25 -21.74
C GLU A 85 -1.57 26.02 -22.28
N HIS A 86 -2.54 26.33 -21.42
CA HIS A 86 -3.70 27.13 -21.79
C HIS A 86 -3.29 28.55 -22.24
N GLN A 87 -2.36 29.20 -21.52
CA GLN A 87 -1.81 30.50 -21.94
C GLN A 87 -1.09 30.42 -23.29
N ALA A 88 -0.27 29.39 -23.50
CA ALA A 88 0.40 29.16 -24.77
C ALA A 88 -0.61 28.92 -25.91
N HIS A 89 -1.69 28.20 -25.65
CA HIS A 89 -2.77 28.00 -26.61
C HIS A 89 -3.49 29.31 -26.95
N GLN A 90 -3.81 30.13 -25.95
CA GLN A 90 -4.43 31.45 -26.16
C GLN A 90 -3.56 32.35 -27.04
N HIS A 91 -2.28 32.51 -26.71
CA HIS A 91 -1.36 33.31 -27.53
C HIS A 91 -1.20 32.79 -28.97
N ARG A 92 -1.17 31.46 -29.16
CA ARG A 92 -1.17 30.88 -30.51
C ARG A 92 -2.45 31.18 -31.27
N SER A 93 -3.60 31.11 -30.60
CA SER A 93 -4.90 31.44 -31.19
C SER A 93 -4.96 32.92 -31.58
N GLU A 94 -4.56 33.82 -30.68
CA GLU A 94 -4.48 35.27 -30.94
C GLU A 94 -3.58 35.57 -32.13
N ALA A 95 -2.39 34.97 -32.18
CA ALA A 95 -1.47 35.14 -33.30
C ALA A 95 -2.05 34.62 -34.63
N ALA A 96 -2.80 33.51 -34.59
CA ALA A 96 -3.49 32.98 -35.77
C ALA A 96 -4.62 33.91 -36.25
N THR A 97 -5.41 34.45 -35.32
CA THR A 97 -6.46 35.44 -35.63
C THR A 97 -5.85 36.70 -36.24
N ALA A 98 -4.81 37.28 -35.62
CA ALA A 98 -4.15 38.48 -36.14
C ALA A 98 -3.57 38.26 -37.55
N ARG A 99 -3.02 37.07 -37.84
CA ARG A 99 -2.58 36.72 -39.20
C ARG A 99 -3.74 36.68 -40.19
N SER A 100 -4.89 36.10 -39.81
CA SER A 100 -6.07 36.04 -40.67
C SER A 100 -6.66 37.43 -40.94
N GLU A 101 -6.65 38.31 -39.94
CA GLU A 101 -7.10 39.70 -40.11
C GLU A 101 -6.18 40.48 -41.07
N LEU A 102 -4.85 40.35 -40.90
CA LEU A 102 -3.88 40.94 -41.82
C LEU A 102 -4.07 40.45 -43.25
N ASP A 103 -4.23 39.14 -43.46
CA ASP A 103 -4.46 38.55 -44.79
C ASP A 103 -5.72 39.11 -45.44
N SER A 104 -6.79 39.28 -44.65
CA SER A 104 -8.05 39.89 -45.10
C SER A 104 -7.89 41.37 -45.48
N GLU A 105 -7.04 42.12 -44.77
CA GLU A 105 -6.73 43.51 -45.09
C GLU A 105 -5.92 43.64 -46.38
N TYR A 106 -4.91 42.78 -46.57
CA TYR A 106 -4.16 42.72 -47.83
C TYR A 106 -5.07 42.39 -49.01
N GLU A 107 -5.95 41.37 -48.87
CA GLU A 107 -6.89 41.02 -49.93
C GLU A 107 -7.87 42.17 -50.26
N ARG A 108 -8.26 42.95 -49.25
CA ARG A 108 -9.10 44.14 -49.45
C ARG A 108 -8.33 45.27 -50.16
N ALA A 109 -7.07 45.48 -49.80
CA ALA A 109 -6.20 46.46 -50.45
C ALA A 109 -5.98 46.11 -51.94
N ASP A 110 -5.68 44.85 -52.24
CA ASP A 110 -5.47 44.34 -53.60
C ASP A 110 -6.73 44.52 -54.48
N LYS A 111 -7.93 44.35 -53.91
CA LYS A 111 -9.20 44.61 -54.62
C LYS A 111 -9.45 46.09 -54.94
N LEU A 112 -8.86 47.00 -54.18
CA LEU A 112 -9.00 48.44 -54.33
C LEU A 112 -7.91 49.06 -55.19
N ASP A 113 -6.78 48.37 -55.39
CA ASP A 113 -5.68 48.84 -56.23
C ASP A 113 -5.97 48.61 -57.73
N PRO A 114 -6.15 49.68 -58.53
CA PRO A 114 -6.34 49.56 -59.97
C PRO A 114 -5.07 49.13 -60.73
N GLY A 115 -3.90 49.11 -60.07
CA GLY A 115 -2.62 48.63 -60.58
C GLY A 115 -2.27 47.20 -60.14
N ALA A 116 -3.14 46.53 -59.38
CA ALA A 116 -2.91 45.15 -58.97
C ALA A 116 -2.73 44.25 -60.21
N PRO A 117 -1.71 43.37 -60.22
CA PRO A 117 -1.43 42.51 -61.37
C PRO A 117 -2.64 41.61 -61.60
N THR A 118 -3.45 41.94 -62.60
CA THR A 118 -4.47 41.02 -63.09
C THR A 118 -3.74 39.80 -63.62
N SER A 119 -4.21 38.61 -63.27
CA SER A 119 -3.74 37.31 -63.75
C SER A 119 -3.88 37.13 -65.28
N ASP A 120 -4.17 38.20 -66.01
CA ASP A 120 -4.34 38.29 -67.46
C ASP A 120 -3.10 38.84 -68.20
N THR A 121 -1.96 39.04 -67.52
CA THR A 121 -0.70 39.34 -68.22
C THR A 121 0.05 38.04 -68.52
N PRO A 122 0.11 37.58 -69.79
CA PRO A 122 0.89 36.42 -70.16
C PRO A 122 2.38 36.70 -69.91
N PRO A 123 3.17 35.71 -69.45
CA PRO A 123 4.61 35.89 -69.32
C PRO A 123 5.18 36.23 -70.70
N ALA A 124 5.73 37.44 -70.83
CA ALA A 124 6.48 37.84 -72.01
C ALA A 124 7.69 36.90 -72.12
N ARG A 125 7.74 36.17 -73.25
CA ARG A 125 8.85 35.29 -73.63
C ARG A 125 10.18 36.02 -73.71
#